data_AF-A0A959TKL9-F1
#
_entry.id   AF-A0A959TKL9-F1
#
_cell.length_a   1.000
_cell.length_b   1.000
_cell.length_c   1.000
_cell.angle_alpha   90.00
_cell.angle_beta   90.00
_cell.angle_gamma   90.00
#
_symmetry.space_group_name_H-M   'P 1'
#
loop_
_entity.id
_entity.type
_entity.pdbx_description
1 polymer ?
#
loop_
_entity_poly.entity_id
_entity_poly.type
_entity_poly.pdbx_seq_one_letter_code
_entity_poly.pdbx_strand_id
1 'polypeptide(L)'
;INARHAQNTLNRTFDLTLPSITYNVQRFFPGEMLRGPRVGRQKWYERIGVNYSANFDNRLSTTEDQLSFDNLPNLLADFRNGIRHTAQVNTSFKTKAFTINPDFRATDRWYFETLRKTYVPDLDSTITDTVPGFRRAGDWSVGANLTSKLYGTFVFGGGKLKAIRHVITPQAGVSYRPDFGTQVEGPFGNDGATSSYSPFDIGIYGKPPQGESGLLTLGLIQSLEAKVRDGKASTPNKEVVRKLKLIDFFGINTSFDWLRDSLNWNPLNIAARTSFMDRIHVNLTSLWDPYATNELGQRIQASTLDVNGQLLRLTNLNTAVGFDLKSPRYGQPVQQSSGQDEQVVGEADPDKGAKVNFSLPWRLNVNYSYDLARFWAAEEVTDTGAAERPVQWRCEHPSALEARVQQRL
;
A
#
# COMPACT_ATOMS: atom_id res chain seq x y z
N ILE A 1 0.28 -3.11 28.37
CA ILE A 1 -0.06 -1.75 28.83
C ILE A 1 1.17 -0.90 28.58
N ASN A 2 1.01 0.25 27.96
CA ASN A 2 2.11 1.12 27.55
C ASN A 2 1.87 2.54 28.07
N ALA A 3 2.96 3.29 28.22
CA ALA A 3 2.98 4.72 28.46
C ALA A 3 3.74 5.37 27.29
N ARG A 4 3.27 6.53 26.81
CA ARG A 4 3.99 7.30 25.78
C ARG A 4 4.08 8.76 26.18
N HIS A 5 5.20 9.37 25.83
CA HIS A 5 5.48 10.78 26.02
C HIS A 5 6.17 11.30 24.76
N ALA A 6 5.74 12.44 24.25
CA ALA A 6 6.40 13.18 23.20
C ALA A 6 6.47 14.66 23.58
N GLN A 7 7.59 15.29 23.26
CA GLN A 7 7.82 16.71 23.55
C GLN A 7 8.26 17.41 22.28
N ASN A 8 7.67 18.57 22.00
CA ASN A 8 8.13 19.48 20.97
C ASN A 8 8.80 20.69 21.64
N THR A 9 10.12 20.80 21.48
CA THR A 9 10.92 21.86 22.10
C THR A 9 10.74 23.23 21.43
N LEU A 10 10.26 23.28 20.17
CA LEU A 10 10.00 24.54 19.47
C LEU A 10 8.77 25.25 20.04
N ASN A 11 7.68 24.49 20.25
CA ASN A 11 6.41 25.03 20.73
C ASN A 11 6.17 24.75 22.22
N ARG A 12 7.12 24.12 22.91
CA ARG A 12 7.05 23.72 24.33
C ARG A 12 5.80 22.90 24.69
N THR A 13 5.34 22.06 23.76
CA THR A 13 4.18 21.18 23.96
C THR A 13 4.61 19.79 24.41
N PHE A 14 3.81 19.21 25.29
CA PHE A 14 3.95 17.89 25.88
C PHE A 14 2.71 17.06 25.59
N ASP A 15 2.91 15.93 24.89
CA ASP A 15 1.87 14.95 24.60
C ASP A 15 2.11 13.69 25.43
N LEU A 16 1.19 13.42 26.35
CA LEU A 16 1.21 12.27 27.23
C LEU A 16 0.10 11.31 26.84
N THR A 17 0.41 10.02 26.71
CA THR A 17 -0.58 8.96 26.58
C THR A 17 -0.36 7.93 27.68
N LEU A 18 -1.17 7.98 28.73
CA LEU A 18 -1.07 7.08 29.87
C LEU A 18 -2.44 6.91 30.57
N PRO A 19 -2.92 5.67 30.79
CA PRO A 19 -2.40 4.42 30.22
C PRO A 19 -2.87 4.23 28.77
N SER A 20 -2.07 3.51 27.99
CA SER A 20 -2.49 2.93 26.70
C SER A 20 -2.61 1.41 26.87
N ILE A 21 -3.82 0.89 26.74
CA ILE A 21 -4.13 -0.53 26.89
C ILE A 21 -4.62 -1.06 25.53
N THR A 22 -3.96 -2.10 25.04
CA THR A 22 -4.36 -2.80 23.83
C THR A 22 -4.68 -4.24 24.21
N TYR A 23 -5.91 -4.66 23.92
CA TYR A 23 -6.38 -6.02 24.09
C TYR A 23 -6.64 -6.61 22.70
N ASN A 24 -5.96 -7.71 22.37
CA ASN A 24 -6.14 -8.41 21.11
C ASN A 24 -6.55 -9.85 21.41
N VAL A 25 -7.63 -10.30 20.81
CA VAL A 25 -8.07 -11.69 20.86
C VAL A 25 -7.50 -12.41 19.64
N GLN A 26 -6.83 -13.54 19.87
CA GLN A 26 -6.40 -14.40 18.78
C GLN A 26 -7.63 -14.86 18.00
N ARG A 27 -7.53 -14.89 16.67
CA ARG A 27 -8.60 -15.33 15.79
C ARG A 27 -9.21 -16.64 16.28
N PHE A 28 -10.51 -16.66 16.51
CA PHE A 28 -11.26 -17.85 16.89
C PHE A 28 -12.33 -18.19 15.85
N PHE A 29 -12.79 -19.43 15.86
CA PHE A 29 -13.76 -19.95 14.90
C PHE A 29 -15.02 -20.39 15.65
N PRO A 30 -16.05 -19.53 15.76
CA PRO A 30 -17.25 -19.83 16.54
C PRO A 30 -17.90 -21.16 16.13
N GLY A 31 -17.91 -21.48 14.83
CA GLY A 31 -18.45 -22.73 14.31
C GLY A 31 -17.71 -23.98 14.80
N GLU A 32 -16.40 -23.90 15.01
CA GLU A 32 -15.62 -25.01 15.58
C GLU A 32 -15.89 -25.15 17.08
N MET A 33 -16.02 -24.04 17.81
CA MET A 33 -16.33 -24.05 19.25
C MET A 33 -17.72 -24.64 19.53
N LEU A 34 -18.72 -24.32 18.69
CA LEU A 34 -20.11 -24.78 18.87
C LEU A 34 -20.30 -26.26 18.50
N ARG A 35 -19.52 -26.81 17.58
CA ARG A 35 -19.66 -28.22 17.13
C ARG A 35 -18.97 -29.22 18.06
N GLY A 36 -18.01 -28.80 18.88
CA GLY A 36 -17.20 -29.70 19.69
C GLY A 36 -16.14 -30.46 18.87
N PRO A 37 -15.69 -31.65 19.29
CA PRO A 37 -14.60 -32.39 18.65
C PRO A 37 -14.81 -32.57 17.14
N ARG A 38 -13.73 -32.40 16.35
CA ARG A 38 -13.77 -32.44 14.88
C ARG A 38 -14.16 -33.81 14.35
N VAL A 39 -15.45 -34.08 14.22
CA VAL A 39 -15.97 -35.31 13.60
C VAL A 39 -16.45 -35.01 12.17
N GLY A 40 -15.69 -35.45 11.16
CA GLY A 40 -16.05 -35.38 9.73
C GLY A 40 -15.54 -34.14 8.97
N ARG A 41 -16.04 -33.94 7.75
CA ARG A 41 -15.61 -32.82 6.87
C ARG A 41 -16.00 -31.47 7.49
N GLN A 42 -15.07 -30.51 7.45
CA GLN A 42 -15.28 -29.16 7.95
C GLN A 42 -16.43 -28.50 7.18
N LYS A 43 -17.42 -27.96 7.91
CA LYS A 43 -18.56 -27.26 7.30
C LYS A 43 -18.19 -25.80 7.00
N TRP A 44 -18.96 -25.15 6.14
CA TRP A 44 -18.66 -23.79 5.68
C TRP A 44 -18.63 -22.76 6.82
N TYR A 45 -19.48 -22.92 7.84
CA TYR A 45 -19.57 -22.03 9.00
C TYR A 45 -18.43 -22.22 10.01
N GLU A 46 -17.75 -23.37 10.00
CA GLU A 46 -16.54 -23.62 10.82
C GLU A 46 -15.33 -22.84 10.32
N ARG A 47 -15.40 -22.28 9.10
CA ARG A 47 -14.32 -21.50 8.48
C ARG A 47 -14.45 -20.00 8.75
N ILE A 48 -15.56 -19.59 9.37
CA ILE A 48 -15.80 -18.20 9.77
C ILE A 48 -14.88 -17.89 10.95
N GLY A 49 -13.88 -17.05 10.68
CA GLY A 49 -12.99 -16.56 11.71
C GLY A 49 -13.43 -15.20 12.20
N VAL A 50 -13.32 -14.99 13.51
CA VAL A 50 -13.60 -13.73 14.18
C VAL A 50 -12.30 -13.24 14.82
N ASN A 51 -11.94 -12.00 14.48
CA ASN A 51 -10.88 -11.25 15.12
C ASN A 51 -11.52 -10.13 15.93
N TYR A 52 -11.00 -9.87 17.12
CA TYR A 52 -11.45 -8.76 17.96
C TYR A 52 -10.26 -8.07 18.61
N SER A 53 -10.27 -6.74 18.60
CA SER A 53 -9.33 -5.93 19.35
C SER A 53 -10.05 -4.77 20.03
N ALA A 54 -9.52 -4.35 21.17
CA ALA A 54 -9.95 -3.18 21.91
C ALA A 54 -8.73 -2.34 22.29
N ASN A 55 -8.80 -1.04 22.00
CA ASN A 55 -7.77 -0.07 22.37
C ASN A 55 -8.39 0.94 23.33
N PHE A 56 -7.80 1.09 24.50
CA PHE A 56 -8.09 2.18 25.42
C PHE A 56 -6.87 3.08 25.48
N ASP A 57 -7.06 4.36 25.22
CA ASP A 57 -6.02 5.37 25.38
C ASP A 57 -6.58 6.48 26.26
N ASN A 58 -5.72 7.02 27.10
CA ASN A 58 -5.95 8.29 27.78
C ASN A 58 -4.85 9.26 27.38
N ARG A 59 -5.21 10.42 26.83
CA ARG A 59 -4.30 11.38 26.18
C ARG A 59 -4.45 12.77 26.77
N LEU A 60 -3.32 13.40 27.07
CA LEU A 60 -3.21 14.78 27.47
C LEU A 60 -2.25 15.48 26.51
N SER A 61 -2.62 16.68 26.05
CA SER A 61 -1.74 17.58 25.33
C SER A 61 -1.71 18.88 26.12
N THR A 62 -0.55 19.26 26.62
CA THR A 62 -0.37 20.43 27.49
C THR A 62 0.95 21.13 27.17
N THR A 63 1.19 22.29 27.75
CA THR A 63 2.45 23.04 27.59
C THR A 63 3.35 22.86 28.82
N GLU A 64 4.65 23.11 28.64
CA GLU A 64 5.66 22.93 29.68
C GLU A 64 5.34 23.66 30.99
N ASP A 65 4.79 24.88 30.88
CA ASP A 65 4.41 25.73 32.01
C ASP A 65 3.21 25.18 32.80
N GLN A 66 2.32 24.45 32.13
CA GLN A 66 1.15 23.85 32.75
C GLN A 66 1.42 22.46 33.33
N LEU A 67 2.52 21.81 32.93
CA LEU A 67 2.92 20.48 33.37
C LEU A 67 3.59 20.52 34.76
N SER A 68 2.82 20.90 35.78
CA SER A 68 3.24 20.94 37.19
C SER A 68 2.34 20.08 38.07
N PHE A 69 2.90 19.52 39.15
CA PHE A 69 2.14 18.82 40.19
C PHE A 69 1.10 19.73 40.86
N ASP A 70 1.35 21.03 40.93
CA ASP A 70 0.41 22.00 41.47
C ASP A 70 -0.82 22.18 40.57
N ASN A 71 -0.68 21.89 39.27
CA ASN A 71 -1.74 21.98 38.27
C ASN A 71 -2.40 20.62 37.98
N LEU A 72 -2.06 19.57 38.75
CA LEU A 72 -2.55 18.21 38.53
C LEU A 72 -4.08 18.10 38.43
N PRO A 73 -4.91 18.83 39.23
CA PRO A 73 -6.36 18.78 39.09
C PRO A 73 -6.86 19.23 37.71
N ASN A 74 -6.27 20.28 37.14
CA ASN A 74 -6.65 20.79 35.82
C ASN A 74 -6.14 19.86 34.72
N LEU A 75 -4.90 19.36 34.84
CA LEU A 75 -4.35 18.38 33.90
C LEU A 75 -5.21 17.11 33.84
N LEU A 76 -5.74 16.65 34.98
CA LEU A 76 -6.66 15.51 35.06
C LEU A 76 -7.99 15.75 34.36
N ALA A 77 -8.49 16.99 34.35
CA ALA A 77 -9.70 17.38 33.62
C ALA A 77 -9.46 17.47 32.10
N ASP A 78 -8.24 17.82 31.68
CA ASP A 78 -7.87 17.96 30.27
C ASP A 78 -7.55 16.62 29.58
N PHE A 79 -7.49 15.52 30.35
CA PHE A 79 -7.26 14.19 29.81
C PHE A 79 -8.47 13.69 29.00
N ARG A 80 -8.24 13.51 27.71
CA ARG A 80 -9.22 12.92 26.79
C ARG A 80 -9.02 11.42 26.71
N ASN A 81 -10.07 10.68 26.97
CA ASN A 81 -10.05 9.22 27.02
C ASN A 81 -11.11 8.61 26.12
N GLY A 82 -10.88 7.36 25.72
CA GLY A 82 -11.84 6.62 24.92
C GLY A 82 -11.43 5.18 24.73
N ILE A 83 -12.39 4.34 24.30
CA ILE A 83 -12.16 2.94 23.93
C ILE A 83 -12.59 2.73 22.49
N ARG A 84 -11.77 2.07 21.68
CA ARG A 84 -12.14 1.63 20.32
C ARG A 84 -12.12 0.11 20.24
N HIS A 85 -13.29 -0.45 19.99
CA HIS A 85 -13.50 -1.86 19.69
C HIS A 85 -13.47 -2.05 18.18
N THR A 86 -12.83 -3.11 17.70
CA THR A 86 -12.86 -3.50 16.29
C THR A 86 -13.09 -5.00 16.21
N ALA A 87 -14.22 -5.39 15.64
CA ALA A 87 -14.54 -6.78 15.32
C ALA A 87 -14.44 -6.98 13.80
N GLN A 88 -13.78 -8.05 13.38
CA GLN A 88 -13.69 -8.44 11.97
C GLN A 88 -14.05 -9.91 11.84
N VAL A 89 -15.06 -10.17 11.01
CA VAL A 89 -15.49 -11.52 10.66
C VAL A 89 -15.10 -11.75 9.21
N ASN A 90 -14.38 -12.83 8.93
CA ASN A 90 -14.03 -13.18 7.56
C ASN A 90 -14.02 -14.69 7.37
N THR A 91 -14.32 -15.11 6.14
CA THR A 91 -14.22 -16.49 5.71
C THR A 91 -13.67 -16.56 4.29
N SER A 92 -13.32 -17.75 3.82
CA SER A 92 -12.80 -17.96 2.48
C SER A 92 -13.38 -19.22 1.88
N PHE A 93 -14.18 -19.07 0.83
CA PHE A 93 -14.76 -20.17 0.07
C PHE A 93 -13.96 -20.36 -1.21
N LYS A 94 -13.18 -21.43 -1.25
CA LYS A 94 -12.40 -21.81 -2.42
C LYS A 94 -13.12 -22.90 -3.20
N THR A 95 -13.37 -22.64 -4.48
CA THR A 95 -13.80 -23.64 -5.46
C THR A 95 -12.66 -23.92 -6.44
N LYS A 96 -12.89 -24.80 -7.44
CA LYS A 96 -11.91 -25.02 -8.51
C LYS A 96 -11.75 -23.79 -9.42
N ALA A 97 -12.84 -23.05 -9.64
CA ALA A 97 -12.88 -21.95 -10.59
C ALA A 97 -12.56 -20.59 -9.95
N PHE A 98 -13.00 -20.37 -8.71
CA PHE A 98 -12.87 -19.07 -8.05
C PHE A 98 -12.76 -19.21 -6.53
N THR A 99 -12.29 -18.16 -5.88
CA THR A 99 -12.30 -17.99 -4.43
C THR A 99 -13.15 -16.78 -4.08
N ILE A 100 -14.09 -16.92 -3.16
CA ILE A 100 -14.89 -15.82 -2.60
C ILE A 100 -14.47 -15.62 -1.14
N ASN A 101 -14.14 -14.39 -0.77
CA ASN A 101 -13.78 -14.00 0.57
C ASN A 101 -14.75 -12.93 1.07
N PRO A 102 -15.86 -13.32 1.72
CA PRO A 102 -16.74 -12.37 2.37
C PRO A 102 -16.15 -11.93 3.70
N ASP A 103 -16.39 -10.66 4.02
CA ASP A 103 -15.91 -9.98 5.20
C ASP A 103 -16.99 -9.06 5.79
N PHE A 104 -16.94 -8.91 7.10
CA PHE A 104 -17.71 -7.95 7.86
C PHE A 104 -16.79 -7.31 8.88
N ARG A 105 -16.85 -5.99 9.00
CA ARG A 105 -16.09 -5.23 9.97
C ARG A 105 -17.03 -4.32 10.73
N ALA A 106 -16.90 -4.30 12.05
CA ALA A 106 -17.57 -3.34 12.92
C ALA A 106 -16.55 -2.64 13.81
N THR A 107 -16.68 -1.33 13.93
CA THR A 107 -15.91 -0.50 14.85
C THR A 107 -16.88 0.17 15.81
N ASP A 108 -16.68 0.03 17.12
CA ASP A 108 -17.44 0.77 18.12
C ASP A 108 -16.50 1.64 18.94
N ARG A 109 -16.83 2.92 19.12
CA ARG A 109 -16.03 3.89 19.87
C ARG A 109 -16.80 4.32 21.09
N TRP A 110 -16.24 4.14 22.27
CA TRP A 110 -16.81 4.59 23.52
C TRP A 110 -16.06 5.83 24.00
N TYR A 111 -16.83 6.82 24.38
CA TYR A 111 -16.36 8.07 24.94
C TYR A 111 -17.09 8.34 26.25
N PHE A 112 -16.38 9.00 27.17
CA PHE A 112 -16.89 9.35 28.50
C PHE A 112 -17.17 10.84 28.63
N GLU A 113 -17.04 11.57 27.52
CA GLU A 113 -17.38 12.97 27.35
C GLU A 113 -17.82 13.18 25.90
N THR A 114 -18.64 14.20 25.67
CA THR A 114 -19.08 14.60 24.33
C THR A 114 -19.15 16.11 24.20
N LEU A 115 -19.03 16.58 22.97
CA LEU A 115 -19.20 17.99 22.65
C LEU A 115 -20.69 18.32 22.62
N ARG A 116 -21.06 19.44 23.24
CA ARG A 116 -22.39 20.03 23.13
C ARG A 116 -22.25 21.49 22.71
N LYS A 117 -22.92 21.87 21.63
CA LYS A 117 -23.05 23.28 21.24
C LYS A 117 -24.46 23.76 21.56
N THR A 118 -24.54 24.96 22.13
CA THR A 118 -25.81 25.62 22.43
C THR A 118 -25.72 27.06 21.96
N TYR A 119 -26.63 27.47 21.08
CA TYR A 119 -26.76 28.87 20.71
C TYR A 119 -27.51 29.62 21.80
N VAL A 120 -26.94 30.75 22.25
CA VAL A 120 -27.55 31.61 23.25
C VAL A 120 -27.91 32.94 22.57
N PRO A 121 -29.21 33.19 22.29
CA PRO A 121 -29.65 34.39 21.59
C PRO A 121 -29.24 35.69 22.28
N ASP A 122 -29.26 35.70 23.62
CA ASP A 122 -28.94 36.89 24.42
C ASP A 122 -27.46 37.32 24.30
N LEU A 123 -26.58 36.39 23.96
CA LEU A 123 -25.15 36.61 23.78
C LEU A 123 -24.73 36.62 22.31
N ASP A 124 -25.70 36.45 21.40
CA ASP A 124 -25.53 36.22 19.97
C ASP A 124 -24.33 35.30 19.63
N SER A 125 -24.19 34.23 20.41
CA SER A 125 -23.01 33.36 20.33
C SER A 125 -23.34 31.91 20.67
N THR A 126 -22.52 31.02 20.10
CA THR A 126 -22.60 29.59 20.35
C THR A 126 -21.61 29.19 21.43
N ILE A 127 -22.13 28.73 22.57
CA ILE A 127 -21.33 28.18 23.66
C ILE A 127 -21.04 26.71 23.34
N THR A 128 -19.78 26.31 23.51
CA THR A 128 -19.32 24.94 23.30
C THR A 128 -18.88 24.34 24.63
N ASP A 129 -19.60 23.31 25.09
CA ASP A 129 -19.34 22.60 26.33
C ASP A 129 -18.81 21.20 26.06
N THR A 130 -17.90 20.73 26.91
CA THR A 130 -17.58 19.31 27.05
C THR A 130 -18.45 18.74 28.16
N VAL A 131 -19.37 17.83 27.81
CA VAL A 131 -20.33 17.24 28.74
C VAL A 131 -19.87 15.83 29.12
N PRO A 132 -19.56 15.56 30.40
CA PRO A 132 -19.25 14.21 30.88
C PRO A 132 -20.45 13.27 30.70
N GLY A 133 -20.17 12.04 30.28
CA GLY A 133 -21.18 11.00 30.12
C GLY A 133 -20.76 9.91 29.16
N PHE A 134 -21.21 8.69 29.41
CA PHE A 134 -20.96 7.57 28.50
C PHE A 134 -21.78 7.71 27.22
N ARG A 135 -21.09 7.72 26.09
CA ARG A 135 -21.65 7.73 24.73
C ARG A 135 -20.86 6.79 23.85
N ARG A 136 -21.55 6.12 22.91
CA ARG A 136 -20.92 5.23 21.94
C ARG A 136 -21.27 5.62 20.51
N ALA A 137 -20.32 5.42 19.61
CA ALA A 137 -20.45 5.70 18.19
C ALA A 137 -19.85 4.54 17.38
N GLY A 138 -20.72 3.82 16.69
CA GLY A 138 -20.35 2.63 15.93
C GLY A 138 -20.52 2.81 14.42
N ASP A 139 -19.67 2.12 13.67
CA ASP A 139 -19.80 1.94 12.22
C ASP A 139 -19.56 0.47 11.85
N TRP A 140 -20.13 0.05 10.72
CA TRP A 140 -19.84 -1.25 10.14
C TRP A 140 -19.79 -1.22 8.62
N SER A 141 -19.10 -2.19 8.05
CA SER A 141 -19.05 -2.44 6.61
C SER A 141 -19.11 -3.93 6.34
N VAL A 142 -19.71 -4.31 5.22
CA VAL A 142 -19.75 -5.69 4.73
C VAL A 142 -19.24 -5.74 3.31
N GLY A 143 -18.56 -6.81 2.94
CA GLY A 143 -18.04 -6.97 1.60
C GLY A 143 -17.82 -8.42 1.20
N ALA A 144 -17.51 -8.61 -0.07
CA ALA A 144 -17.04 -9.88 -0.59
C ALA A 144 -16.13 -9.67 -1.79
N ASN A 145 -15.00 -10.39 -1.80
CA ASN A 145 -14.04 -10.36 -2.90
C ASN A 145 -14.00 -11.71 -3.61
N LEU A 146 -14.28 -11.72 -4.91
CA LEU A 146 -14.17 -12.86 -5.81
C LEU A 146 -12.85 -12.77 -6.60
N THR A 147 -12.13 -13.87 -6.68
CA THR A 147 -10.91 -13.99 -7.51
C THR A 147 -10.91 -15.32 -8.25
N SER A 148 -10.63 -15.31 -9.55
CA SER A 148 -10.40 -16.51 -10.36
C SER A 148 -8.99 -16.51 -10.95
N LYS A 149 -8.50 -17.69 -11.38
CA LYS A 149 -7.24 -17.82 -12.11
C LYS A 149 -7.45 -18.69 -13.34
N LEU A 150 -7.24 -18.10 -14.50
CA LEU A 150 -7.32 -18.72 -15.82
C LEU A 150 -5.91 -18.92 -16.35
N TYR A 151 -5.62 -20.11 -16.85
CA TYR A 151 -4.32 -20.47 -17.43
C TYR A 151 -4.51 -20.80 -18.90
N GLY A 152 -3.80 -20.07 -19.78
CA GLY A 152 -3.66 -20.40 -21.19
C GLY A 152 -2.22 -20.76 -21.51
N THR A 153 -1.98 -21.80 -22.31
CA THR A 153 -0.65 -22.14 -22.83
C THR A 153 -0.74 -22.35 -24.33
N PHE A 154 -0.08 -21.49 -25.10
CA PHE A 154 0.05 -21.58 -26.54
C PHE A 154 1.37 -22.27 -26.86
N VAL A 155 1.34 -23.41 -27.56
CA VAL A 155 2.54 -24.19 -27.91
C VAL A 155 2.86 -23.94 -29.38
N PHE A 156 4.13 -23.72 -29.69
CA PHE A 156 4.61 -23.46 -31.04
C PHE A 156 5.52 -24.60 -31.51
N GLY A 157 5.31 -25.08 -32.74
CA GLY A 157 6.12 -26.12 -33.38
C GLY A 157 7.32 -25.53 -34.13
N GLY A 158 8.44 -26.27 -34.18
CA GLY A 158 9.56 -26.01 -35.11
C GLY A 158 10.45 -24.78 -34.83
N GLY A 159 10.17 -23.97 -33.80
CA GLY A 159 10.89 -22.73 -33.52
C GLY A 159 11.76 -22.72 -32.25
N LYS A 160 12.56 -21.64 -32.09
CA LYS A 160 13.25 -21.32 -30.82
C LYS A 160 12.26 -21.01 -29.70
N LEU A 161 11.11 -20.42 -30.02
CA LEU A 161 9.99 -20.28 -29.09
C LEU A 161 9.21 -21.59 -29.06
N LYS A 162 9.06 -22.19 -27.87
CA LYS A 162 8.37 -23.46 -27.68
C LYS A 162 6.96 -23.29 -27.14
N ALA A 163 6.76 -22.33 -26.23
CA ALA A 163 5.42 -22.01 -25.72
C ALA A 163 5.34 -20.60 -25.14
N ILE A 164 4.14 -20.02 -25.11
CA ILE A 164 3.79 -18.86 -24.30
C ILE A 164 2.71 -19.27 -23.31
N ARG A 165 2.97 -19.07 -22.02
CA ARG A 165 2.00 -19.24 -20.94
C ARG A 165 1.45 -17.87 -20.56
N HIS A 166 0.13 -17.74 -20.59
CA HIS A 166 -0.61 -16.57 -20.15
C HIS A 166 -1.43 -16.95 -18.91
N VAL A 167 -1.31 -16.17 -17.84
CA VAL A 167 -2.13 -16.31 -16.64
C VAL A 167 -2.97 -15.06 -16.48
N ILE A 168 -4.30 -15.23 -16.46
CA ILE A 168 -5.26 -14.14 -16.25
C ILE A 168 -5.95 -14.36 -14.91
N THR A 169 -5.95 -13.34 -14.06
CA THR A 169 -6.55 -13.37 -12.72
C THR A 169 -7.59 -12.25 -12.64
N PRO A 170 -8.85 -12.51 -13.05
CA PRO A 170 -9.92 -11.54 -12.86
C PRO A 170 -10.33 -11.48 -11.39
N GLN A 171 -10.70 -10.29 -10.96
CA GLN A 171 -11.07 -9.93 -9.60
C GLN A 171 -12.30 -9.03 -9.63
N ALA A 172 -13.24 -9.31 -8.74
CA ALA A 172 -14.40 -8.45 -8.51
C ALA A 172 -14.65 -8.38 -7.01
N GLY A 173 -14.89 -7.19 -6.48
CA GLY A 173 -15.17 -6.94 -5.08
C GLY A 173 -16.42 -6.11 -4.93
N VAL A 174 -17.26 -6.43 -3.95
CA VAL A 174 -18.38 -5.58 -3.54
C VAL A 174 -18.14 -5.21 -2.09
N SER A 175 -18.33 -3.93 -1.73
CA SER A 175 -18.40 -3.52 -0.34
C SER A 175 -19.49 -2.49 -0.13
N TYR A 176 -20.16 -2.60 1.01
CA TYR A 176 -21.23 -1.71 1.41
C TYR A 176 -20.95 -1.17 2.82
N ARG A 177 -21.11 0.14 2.97
CA ARG A 177 -21.01 0.85 4.24
C ARG A 177 -22.18 1.83 4.33
N PRO A 178 -23.08 1.68 5.30
CA PRO A 178 -24.11 2.67 5.60
C PRO A 178 -23.55 4.05 5.96
N ASP A 179 -24.40 5.05 5.96
CA ASP A 179 -24.11 6.33 6.62
C ASP A 179 -24.20 6.17 8.15
N PHE A 180 -23.12 6.53 8.85
CA PHE A 180 -23.07 6.60 10.31
C PHE A 180 -22.80 8.02 10.80
N GLY A 181 -23.07 9.03 9.96
CA GLY A 181 -22.98 10.44 10.31
C GLY A 181 -23.65 10.72 11.65
N THR A 182 -22.96 11.50 12.48
CA THR A 182 -23.42 11.86 13.84
C THR A 182 -23.62 13.36 13.96
N GLN A 183 -23.75 14.04 12.82
CA GLN A 183 -23.93 15.47 12.74
C GLN A 183 -25.26 15.87 13.36
N VAL A 184 -25.21 16.84 14.25
CA VAL A 184 -26.36 17.56 14.77
C VAL A 184 -26.38 18.91 14.07
N GLU A 185 -27.49 19.20 13.40
CA GLU A 185 -27.73 20.49 12.75
C GLU A 185 -28.46 21.43 13.71
N GLY A 186 -28.13 22.71 13.65
CA GLY A 186 -28.74 23.73 14.49
C GLY A 186 -28.13 25.12 14.25
N PRO A 187 -28.58 26.14 14.99
CA PRO A 187 -28.12 27.53 14.84
C PRO A 187 -26.73 27.75 15.47
N PHE A 188 -25.75 26.88 15.18
CA PHE A 188 -24.42 26.90 15.79
C PHE A 188 -23.42 27.82 15.07
N GLY A 189 -23.82 28.43 13.96
CA GLY A 189 -23.02 29.38 13.20
C GLY A 189 -23.03 30.78 13.81
N ASN A 190 -22.29 31.70 13.18
CA ASN A 190 -22.35 33.11 13.54
C ASN A 190 -23.78 33.64 13.37
N ASP A 191 -24.22 34.49 14.29
CA ASP A 191 -25.55 35.13 14.28
C ASP A 191 -26.71 34.11 14.23
N GLY A 192 -26.50 32.90 14.77
CA GLY A 192 -27.50 31.83 14.76
C GLY A 192 -27.67 31.12 13.41
N ALA A 193 -26.73 31.30 12.47
CA ALA A 193 -26.76 30.62 11.19
C ALA A 193 -26.75 29.08 11.35
N THR A 194 -27.45 28.38 10.45
CA THR A 194 -27.46 26.92 10.43
C THR A 194 -26.05 26.39 10.19
N SER A 195 -25.58 25.57 11.12
CA SER A 195 -24.30 24.89 11.09
C SER A 195 -24.46 23.49 11.68
N SER A 196 -23.47 22.62 11.47
CA SER A 196 -23.49 21.27 12.01
C SER A 196 -22.21 20.96 12.77
N TYR A 197 -22.31 20.08 13.75
CA TYR A 197 -21.16 19.53 14.46
C TYR A 197 -21.44 18.08 14.86
N SER A 198 -20.40 17.30 15.14
CA SER A 198 -20.59 15.97 15.73
C SER A 198 -20.30 16.03 17.23
N PRO A 199 -21.15 15.44 18.09
CA PRO A 199 -20.85 15.28 19.51
C PRO A 199 -19.55 14.51 19.79
N PHE A 200 -19.02 13.78 18.80
CA PHE A 200 -17.81 12.98 18.90
C PHE A 200 -16.55 13.66 18.32
N ASP A 201 -16.64 14.94 17.92
CA ASP A 201 -15.49 15.67 17.32
C ASP A 201 -14.28 15.77 18.28
N ILE A 202 -14.51 15.80 19.60
CA ILE A 202 -13.45 15.81 20.61
C ILE A 202 -12.85 14.42 20.90
N GLY A 203 -13.48 13.35 20.40
CA GLY A 203 -13.11 11.97 20.71
C GLY A 203 -11.77 11.54 20.10
N ILE A 204 -10.90 10.94 20.92
CA ILE A 204 -9.53 10.55 20.53
C ILE A 204 -9.42 9.50 19.42
N TYR A 205 -10.50 8.78 19.11
CA TYR A 205 -10.60 7.80 18.02
C TYR A 205 -11.44 8.28 16.83
N GLY A 206 -11.78 9.57 16.82
CA GLY A 206 -12.61 10.22 15.83
C GLY A 206 -14.08 9.83 15.90
N LYS A 207 -14.84 10.29 14.90
CA LYS A 207 -16.25 9.95 14.71
C LYS A 207 -16.43 8.88 13.63
N PRO A 208 -17.58 8.20 13.62
CA PRO A 208 -17.95 7.35 12.49
C PRO A 208 -17.93 8.14 11.17
N PRO A 209 -17.61 7.48 10.04
CA PRO A 209 -17.62 8.12 8.73
C PRO A 209 -19.04 8.54 8.34
N GLN A 210 -19.13 9.72 7.72
CA GLN A 210 -20.36 10.23 7.13
C GLN A 210 -20.51 9.72 5.69
N GLY A 211 -21.76 9.66 5.22
CA GLY A 211 -22.15 9.27 3.88
C GLY A 211 -22.21 7.75 3.72
N GLU A 212 -23.12 7.31 2.87
CA GLU A 212 -23.23 5.93 2.43
C GLU A 212 -22.20 5.64 1.32
N SER A 213 -21.73 4.40 1.19
CA SER A 213 -20.88 4.00 0.07
C SER A 213 -21.12 2.56 -0.31
N GLY A 214 -21.26 2.33 -1.61
CA GLY A 214 -21.48 1.02 -2.20
C GLY A 214 -20.50 0.84 -3.34
N LEU A 215 -19.39 0.15 -3.08
CA LEU A 215 -18.26 0.08 -4.01
C LEU A 215 -18.21 -1.27 -4.73
N LEU A 216 -18.30 -1.23 -6.06
CA LEU A 216 -18.01 -2.36 -6.94
C LEU A 216 -16.60 -2.19 -7.50
N THR A 217 -15.64 -2.98 -7.02
CA THR A 217 -14.26 -2.98 -7.52
C THR A 217 -14.10 -4.03 -8.59
N LEU A 218 -13.50 -3.67 -9.72
CA LEU A 218 -13.17 -4.58 -10.81
C LEU A 218 -11.67 -4.54 -11.07
N GLY A 219 -11.08 -5.72 -11.23
CA GLY A 219 -9.65 -5.85 -11.47
C GLY A 219 -9.32 -7.00 -12.41
N LEU A 220 -8.28 -6.81 -13.22
CA LEU A 220 -7.73 -7.84 -14.08
C LEU A 220 -6.21 -7.82 -13.97
N ILE A 221 -5.63 -8.94 -13.55
CA ILE A 221 -4.17 -9.11 -13.52
C ILE A 221 -3.78 -10.14 -14.57
N GLN A 222 -2.75 -9.84 -15.36
CA GLN A 222 -2.17 -10.72 -16.36
C GLN A 222 -0.68 -10.91 -16.09
N SER A 223 -0.16 -12.08 -16.43
CA SER A 223 1.28 -12.33 -16.54
C SER A 223 1.59 -13.28 -17.70
N LEU A 224 2.69 -13.00 -18.40
CA LEU A 224 3.09 -13.73 -19.60
C LEU A 224 4.53 -14.24 -19.48
N GLU A 225 4.69 -15.54 -19.69
CA GLU A 225 5.98 -16.25 -19.68
C GLU A 225 6.17 -16.97 -21.02
N ALA A 226 7.35 -16.83 -21.62
CA ALA A 226 7.77 -17.59 -22.79
C ALA A 226 8.73 -18.72 -22.39
N LYS A 227 8.58 -19.87 -23.03
CA LYS A 227 9.55 -20.97 -23.02
C LYS A 227 10.32 -20.94 -24.33
N VAL A 228 11.63 -20.79 -24.25
CA VAL A 228 12.52 -20.75 -25.42
C VAL A 228 13.57 -21.85 -25.34
N ARG A 229 13.98 -22.41 -26.47
CA ARG A 229 15.10 -23.35 -26.54
C ARG A 229 16.38 -22.64 -26.09
N ASP A 230 17.09 -23.27 -25.17
CA ASP A 230 18.38 -22.79 -24.71
C ASP A 230 19.46 -23.20 -25.72
N GLY A 231 19.96 -22.21 -26.46
CA GLY A 231 21.03 -22.42 -27.44
C GLY A 231 22.38 -22.76 -26.82
N LYS A 232 22.60 -22.47 -25.53
CA LYS A 232 23.89 -22.67 -24.85
C LYS A 232 24.03 -24.05 -24.20
N ALA A 233 22.92 -24.71 -23.89
CA ALA A 233 22.88 -25.98 -23.16
C ALA A 233 22.39 -27.17 -24.01
N SER A 234 22.33 -27.02 -25.34
CA SER A 234 21.86 -28.08 -26.23
C SER A 234 22.91 -29.19 -26.34
N THR A 235 22.82 -30.20 -25.47
CA THR A 235 23.50 -31.49 -25.66
C THR A 235 22.84 -32.23 -26.84
N PRO A 236 23.55 -33.04 -27.64
CA PRO A 236 23.01 -33.69 -28.85
C PRO A 236 21.69 -34.46 -28.66
N ASN A 237 21.40 -34.94 -27.44
CA ASN A 237 20.21 -35.74 -27.12
C ASN A 237 19.24 -35.09 -26.11
N LYS A 238 19.36 -33.79 -25.78
CA LYS A 238 18.44 -33.14 -24.84
C LYS A 238 18.21 -31.66 -25.18
N GLU A 239 16.99 -31.34 -25.62
CA GLU A 239 16.56 -29.95 -25.76
C GLU A 239 16.38 -29.34 -24.36
N VAL A 240 17.31 -28.47 -23.95
CA VAL A 240 17.15 -27.65 -22.75
C VAL A 240 16.27 -26.44 -23.11
N VAL A 241 15.26 -26.15 -22.30
CA VAL A 241 14.32 -25.04 -22.50
C VAL A 241 14.45 -24.05 -21.35
N ARG A 242 14.69 -22.78 -21.67
CA ARG A 242 14.79 -21.66 -20.73
C ARG A 242 13.45 -20.91 -20.66
N LYS A 243 13.07 -20.52 -19.45
CA LYS A 243 11.90 -19.66 -19.19
C LYS A 243 12.32 -18.20 -19.24
N LEU A 244 11.55 -17.38 -19.94
CA LEU A 244 11.72 -15.94 -20.05
C LEU A 244 10.41 -15.27 -19.67
N LYS A 245 10.45 -14.34 -18.72
CA LYS A 245 9.27 -13.54 -18.41
C LYS A 245 9.16 -12.43 -19.45
N LEU A 246 7.98 -12.28 -20.05
CA LEU A 246 7.68 -11.20 -21.00
C LEU A 246 7.00 -10.04 -20.27
N ILE A 247 6.04 -10.40 -19.41
CA ILE A 247 5.32 -9.47 -18.54
C ILE A 247 5.20 -10.18 -17.19
N ASP A 248 5.85 -9.63 -16.16
CA ASP A 248 5.76 -10.19 -14.80
C ASP A 248 4.38 -9.92 -14.21
N PHE A 249 3.85 -8.74 -14.50
CA PHE A 249 2.58 -8.25 -14.00
C PHE A 249 2.04 -7.17 -14.93
N PHE A 250 0.78 -7.29 -15.32
CA PHE A 250 0.00 -6.22 -15.89
C PHE A 250 -1.35 -6.22 -15.18
N GLY A 251 -1.62 -5.18 -14.41
CA GLY A 251 -2.82 -5.02 -13.61
C GLY A 251 -3.61 -3.82 -14.08
N ILE A 252 -4.91 -4.01 -14.26
CA ILE A 252 -5.88 -2.94 -14.44
C ILE A 252 -6.87 -3.03 -13.28
N ASN A 253 -7.18 -1.92 -12.63
CA ASN A 253 -8.26 -1.85 -11.66
C ASN A 253 -9.05 -0.54 -11.76
N THR A 254 -10.33 -0.61 -11.44
CA THR A 254 -11.23 0.53 -11.28
C THR A 254 -12.29 0.16 -10.26
N SER A 255 -13.06 1.13 -9.79
CA SER A 255 -14.20 0.88 -8.94
C SER A 255 -15.36 1.83 -9.26
N PHE A 256 -16.57 1.38 -8.98
CA PHE A 256 -17.81 2.12 -9.22
C PHE A 256 -18.57 2.24 -7.90
N ASP A 257 -18.80 3.46 -7.44
CA ASP A 257 -19.64 3.72 -6.28
C ASP A 257 -21.10 3.92 -6.73
N TRP A 258 -21.94 2.90 -6.53
CA TRP A 258 -23.34 2.93 -6.98
C TRP A 258 -24.25 3.73 -6.05
N LEU A 259 -23.75 4.20 -4.90
CA LEU A 259 -24.51 5.02 -3.94
C LEU A 259 -24.13 6.50 -4.00
N ARG A 260 -23.16 6.89 -4.84
CA ARG A 260 -22.77 8.29 -5.03
C ARG A 260 -23.70 8.98 -6.04
N ASP A 261 -24.03 10.26 -5.80
CA ASP A 261 -24.92 11.04 -6.66
C ASP A 261 -24.31 11.38 -8.03
N SER A 262 -22.99 11.55 -8.09
CA SER A 262 -22.27 11.89 -9.32
C SER A 262 -20.86 11.32 -9.34
N LEU A 263 -20.25 11.31 -10.52
CA LEU A 263 -18.88 10.87 -10.79
C LEU A 263 -18.61 9.42 -10.37
N ASN A 264 -19.63 8.56 -10.35
CA ASN A 264 -19.62 7.24 -9.70
C ASN A 264 -18.43 6.33 -10.03
N TRP A 265 -17.82 6.45 -11.22
CA TRP A 265 -16.60 5.72 -11.56
C TRP A 265 -15.34 6.36 -10.96
N ASN A 266 -14.51 5.54 -10.32
CA ASN A 266 -13.17 5.95 -9.94
C ASN A 266 -12.21 5.77 -11.13
N PRO A 267 -11.16 6.61 -11.22
CA PRO A 267 -10.14 6.48 -12.25
C PRO A 267 -9.58 5.06 -12.38
N LEU A 268 -9.31 4.66 -13.61
CA LEU A 268 -8.67 3.39 -13.96
C LEU A 268 -7.18 3.46 -13.64
N ASN A 269 -6.72 2.59 -12.74
CA ASN A 269 -5.31 2.40 -12.47
C ASN A 269 -4.76 1.28 -13.37
N ILE A 270 -3.67 1.58 -14.07
CA ILE A 270 -2.93 0.60 -14.85
C ILE A 270 -1.51 0.53 -14.29
N ALA A 271 -1.11 -0.67 -13.87
CA ALA A 271 0.24 -0.94 -13.39
C ALA A 271 0.86 -2.09 -14.18
N ALA A 272 2.08 -1.92 -14.67
CA ALA A 272 2.81 -2.93 -15.43
C ALA A 272 4.23 -3.08 -14.91
N ARG A 273 4.70 -4.31 -14.83
CA ARG A 273 6.09 -4.63 -14.47
C ARG A 273 6.60 -5.74 -15.37
N THR A 274 7.84 -5.59 -15.84
CA THR A 274 8.54 -6.65 -16.56
C THR A 274 10.02 -6.68 -16.22
N SER A 275 10.58 -7.89 -16.10
CA SER A 275 12.01 -8.14 -16.02
C SER A 275 12.48 -8.85 -17.29
N PHE A 276 13.29 -8.16 -18.09
CA PHE A 276 13.90 -8.73 -19.28
C PHE A 276 15.31 -9.24 -18.97
N MET A 277 15.50 -10.55 -19.15
CA MET A 277 16.78 -11.25 -18.98
C MET A 277 17.48 -11.03 -17.63
N ASP A 278 16.72 -10.71 -16.57
CA ASP A 278 17.25 -10.36 -15.24
C ASP A 278 18.27 -9.21 -15.26
N ARG A 279 18.15 -8.32 -16.26
CA ARG A 279 19.05 -7.17 -16.46
C ARG A 279 18.31 -5.86 -16.63
N ILE A 280 17.11 -5.88 -17.19
CA ILE A 280 16.30 -4.69 -17.39
C ILE A 280 15.01 -4.89 -16.63
N HIS A 281 14.72 -3.97 -15.72
CA HIS A 281 13.52 -3.96 -14.91
C HIS A 281 12.73 -2.71 -15.28
N VAL A 282 11.52 -2.88 -15.79
CA VAL A 282 10.62 -1.77 -16.09
C VAL A 282 9.43 -1.86 -15.15
N ASN A 283 9.09 -0.74 -14.51
CA ASN A 283 7.91 -0.57 -13.70
C ASN A 283 7.14 0.66 -14.19
N LEU A 284 5.85 0.50 -14.42
CA LEU A 284 4.96 1.51 -14.97
C LEU A 284 3.73 1.57 -14.08
N THR A 285 3.31 2.77 -13.68
CA THR A 285 2.03 3.01 -13.03
C THR A 285 1.38 4.22 -13.68
N SER A 286 0.10 4.12 -14.03
CA SER A 286 -0.63 5.23 -14.63
C SER A 286 -2.06 5.29 -14.13
N LEU A 287 -2.60 6.49 -14.07
CA LEU A 287 -3.95 6.78 -13.62
C LEU A 287 -4.73 7.46 -14.74
N TRP A 288 -5.89 6.91 -15.07
CA TRP A 288 -6.70 7.34 -16.20
C TRP A 288 -8.12 7.66 -15.74
N ASP A 289 -8.55 8.89 -15.95
CA ASP A 289 -9.85 9.41 -15.52
C ASP A 289 -10.88 9.26 -16.65
N PRO A 290 -12.04 8.61 -16.42
CA PRO A 290 -13.09 8.53 -17.43
C PRO A 290 -13.86 9.85 -17.62
N TYR A 291 -13.77 10.80 -16.68
CA TYR A 291 -14.55 12.04 -16.70
C TYR A 291 -13.78 13.22 -17.29
N ALA A 292 -14.50 14.05 -18.05
CA ALA A 292 -14.01 15.32 -18.55
C ALA A 292 -13.83 16.33 -17.41
N THR A 293 -13.18 17.45 -17.69
CA THR A 293 -13.06 18.58 -16.75
C THR A 293 -13.57 19.88 -17.35
N ASN A 294 -14.01 20.78 -16.48
CA ASN A 294 -14.29 22.16 -16.84
C ASN A 294 -12.99 22.98 -17.00
N GLU A 295 -13.14 24.25 -17.32
CA GLU A 295 -12.05 25.24 -17.46
C GLU A 295 -11.20 25.40 -16.19
N LEU A 296 -11.75 25.05 -15.02
CA LEU A 296 -11.06 25.10 -13.73
C LEU A 296 -10.34 23.79 -13.37
N GLY A 297 -10.35 22.79 -14.26
CA GLY A 297 -9.73 21.47 -14.01
C GLY A 297 -10.55 20.54 -13.11
N GLN A 298 -11.77 20.93 -12.76
CA GLN A 298 -12.67 20.15 -11.91
C GLN A 298 -13.42 19.13 -12.75
N ARG A 299 -13.57 17.91 -12.23
CA ARG A 299 -14.31 16.84 -12.91
C ARG A 299 -15.76 17.24 -13.10
N ILE A 300 -16.29 17.00 -14.29
CA ILE A 300 -17.70 17.18 -14.60
C ILE A 300 -18.35 15.83 -14.86
N GLN A 301 -19.67 15.74 -14.65
CA GLN A 301 -20.46 14.53 -14.91
C GLN A 301 -20.69 14.32 -16.42
N ALA A 302 -19.60 14.26 -17.18
CA ALA A 302 -19.58 14.00 -18.62
C ALA A 302 -18.37 13.10 -18.93
N SER A 303 -18.55 12.13 -19.81
CA SER A 303 -17.45 11.24 -20.17
C SER A 303 -16.43 11.97 -21.05
N THR A 304 -15.16 11.62 -20.91
CA THR A 304 -14.08 12.10 -21.81
C THR A 304 -14.34 11.74 -23.27
N LEU A 305 -15.04 10.64 -23.51
CA LEU A 305 -15.39 10.16 -24.83
C LEU A 305 -16.40 11.11 -25.50
N ASP A 306 -17.40 11.57 -24.76
CA ASP A 306 -18.44 12.45 -25.30
C ASP A 306 -17.92 13.87 -25.55
N VAL A 307 -17.03 14.37 -24.69
CA VAL A 307 -16.53 15.75 -24.79
C VAL A 307 -15.36 15.87 -25.76
N ASN A 308 -14.36 14.97 -25.66
CA ASN A 308 -13.08 15.09 -26.37
C ASN A 308 -12.76 13.90 -27.29
N GLY A 309 -13.66 12.91 -27.41
CA GLY A 309 -13.44 11.70 -28.23
C GLY A 309 -12.42 10.71 -27.67
N GLN A 310 -11.88 10.94 -26.47
CA GLN A 310 -10.89 10.07 -25.82
C GLN A 310 -11.57 9.15 -24.82
N LEU A 311 -11.27 7.84 -24.82
CA LEU A 311 -11.91 6.89 -23.90
C LEU A 311 -11.64 7.21 -22.43
N LEU A 312 -10.41 7.59 -22.11
CA LEU A 312 -9.95 7.93 -20.78
C LEU A 312 -8.86 8.99 -20.90
N ARG A 313 -8.73 9.81 -19.86
CA ARG A 313 -7.76 10.88 -19.79
C ARG A 313 -6.63 10.54 -18.82
N LEU A 314 -5.39 10.56 -19.28
CA LEU A 314 -4.21 10.30 -18.45
C LEU A 314 -3.98 11.43 -17.43
N THR A 315 -4.18 11.16 -16.15
CA THR A 315 -3.90 12.12 -15.05
C THR A 315 -2.45 12.03 -14.59
N ASN A 316 -1.92 10.82 -14.45
CA ASN A 316 -0.57 10.59 -13.93
C ASN A 316 0.07 9.39 -14.60
N LEU A 317 1.36 9.47 -14.89
CA LEU A 317 2.21 8.38 -15.36
C LEU A 317 3.55 8.41 -14.62
N ASN A 318 3.86 7.34 -13.90
CA ASN A 318 5.18 7.05 -13.35
C ASN A 318 5.79 5.88 -14.11
N THR A 319 7.00 6.06 -14.63
CA THR A 319 7.78 5.02 -15.30
C THR A 319 9.16 4.94 -14.68
N ALA A 320 9.54 3.79 -14.13
CA ALA A 320 10.87 3.52 -13.63
C ALA A 320 11.54 2.39 -14.43
N VAL A 321 12.77 2.63 -14.87
CA VAL A 321 13.60 1.67 -15.60
C VAL A 321 14.91 1.47 -14.85
N GLY A 322 15.19 0.24 -14.44
CA GLY A 322 16.43 -0.18 -13.80
C GLY A 322 17.23 -1.11 -14.72
N PHE A 323 18.52 -0.84 -14.90
CA PHE A 323 19.47 -1.72 -15.55
C PHE A 323 20.40 -2.31 -14.47
N ASP A 324 20.57 -3.63 -14.48
CA ASP A 324 21.53 -4.35 -13.65
C ASP A 324 22.44 -5.16 -14.56
N LEU A 325 23.63 -4.63 -14.81
CA LEU A 325 24.63 -5.25 -15.67
C LEU A 325 25.74 -5.79 -14.77
N LYS A 326 26.02 -7.09 -14.92
CA LYS A 326 27.07 -7.76 -14.15
C LYS A 326 28.06 -8.46 -15.07
N SER A 327 29.33 -8.42 -14.69
CA SER A 327 30.36 -9.20 -15.38
C SER A 327 30.13 -10.70 -15.15
N PRO A 328 30.58 -11.58 -16.07
CA PRO A 328 30.43 -13.04 -15.89
C PRO A 328 31.09 -13.60 -14.63
N ARG A 329 32.09 -12.90 -14.08
CA ARG A 329 32.83 -13.26 -12.87
C ARG A 329 32.24 -12.65 -11.59
N TYR A 330 31.26 -11.74 -11.70
CA TYR A 330 30.63 -11.12 -10.54
C TYR A 330 29.83 -12.17 -9.74
N GLY A 331 30.20 -12.36 -8.47
CA GLY A 331 29.60 -13.35 -7.57
C GLY A 331 30.09 -14.79 -7.75
N GLN A 332 31.12 -15.03 -8.58
CA GLN A 332 31.82 -16.32 -8.64
C GLN A 332 32.87 -16.37 -7.51
N PRO A 333 33.00 -17.49 -6.77
CA PRO A 333 34.14 -17.67 -5.87
C PRO A 333 35.44 -17.62 -6.68
N VAL A 334 36.47 -16.96 -6.14
CA VAL A 334 37.81 -17.00 -6.75
C VAL A 334 38.25 -18.46 -6.77
N GLN A 335 38.34 -19.07 -7.96
CA GLN A 335 38.95 -20.38 -8.10
C GLN A 335 40.44 -20.24 -7.76
N GLN A 336 40.80 -20.56 -6.52
CA GLN A 336 42.17 -20.97 -6.23
C GLN A 336 42.41 -22.26 -7.01
N SER A 337 43.24 -22.18 -8.04
CA SER A 337 43.79 -23.37 -8.67
C SER A 337 44.58 -24.13 -7.62
N SER A 338 43.99 -25.20 -7.08
CA SER A 338 44.73 -26.26 -6.39
C SER A 338 45.51 -27.04 -7.45
N GLY A 339 46.61 -26.48 -7.90
CA GLY A 339 47.65 -27.13 -8.68
C GLY A 339 48.97 -26.70 -8.08
N GLN A 340 49.69 -27.66 -7.50
CA GLN A 340 51.11 -27.51 -7.21
C GLN A 340 51.79 -27.10 -8.53
N ASP A 341 52.30 -25.88 -8.61
CA ASP A 341 53.48 -25.55 -9.40
C ASP A 341 54.04 -24.21 -8.90
N GLU A 342 55.20 -24.35 -8.24
CA GLU A 342 56.28 -23.40 -7.98
C GLU A 342 55.95 -21.98 -7.50
N GLN A 343 56.30 -21.74 -6.22
CA GLN A 343 56.92 -20.49 -5.82
C GLN A 343 58.15 -20.24 -6.71
N VAL A 344 58.06 -19.29 -7.63
CA VAL A 344 59.22 -18.60 -8.16
C VAL A 344 59.10 -17.14 -7.75
N VAL A 345 59.72 -16.83 -6.61
CA VAL A 345 60.20 -15.46 -6.36
C VAL A 345 61.42 -15.33 -7.26
N GLY A 346 61.23 -14.73 -8.42
CA GLY A 346 62.30 -14.41 -9.36
C GLY A 346 61.84 -13.23 -10.19
N GLU A 347 62.63 -12.16 -10.13
CA GLU A 347 62.69 -11.00 -11.02
C GLU A 347 61.66 -11.03 -12.17
N ALA A 348 60.68 -10.13 -12.12
CA ALA A 348 59.75 -9.92 -13.22
C ALA A 348 60.50 -9.40 -14.46
N ASP A 349 60.81 -10.30 -15.40
CA ASP A 349 61.17 -9.97 -16.78
C ASP A 349 60.01 -9.19 -17.43
N PRO A 350 60.19 -7.89 -17.78
CA PRO A 350 59.14 -7.06 -18.37
C PRO A 350 58.67 -7.54 -19.75
N ASP A 351 59.48 -8.35 -20.46
CA ASP A 351 59.21 -8.78 -21.83
C ASP A 351 58.42 -10.09 -21.90
N LYS A 352 58.32 -10.83 -20.79
CA LYS A 352 57.45 -12.01 -20.67
C LYS A 352 56.22 -11.67 -19.84
N GLY A 353 55.43 -10.73 -20.37
CA GLY A 353 54.16 -10.32 -19.80
C GLY A 353 53.29 -11.53 -19.45
N ALA A 354 53.22 -11.86 -18.16
CA ALA A 354 52.16 -12.69 -17.64
C ALA A 354 50.86 -12.12 -18.19
N LYS A 355 50.04 -12.94 -18.87
CA LYS A 355 48.72 -12.53 -19.31
C LYS A 355 47.85 -12.33 -18.07
N VAL A 356 48.03 -11.20 -17.39
CA VAL A 356 47.18 -10.76 -16.29
C VAL A 356 45.84 -10.47 -16.94
N ASN A 357 44.93 -11.44 -16.82
CA ASN A 357 43.58 -11.29 -17.30
C ASN A 357 42.84 -10.36 -16.35
N PHE A 358 42.91 -9.06 -16.62
CA PHE A 358 42.26 -7.96 -15.88
C PHE A 358 40.72 -7.96 -16.04
N SER A 359 40.06 -9.11 -16.11
CA SER A 359 38.59 -9.18 -16.05
C SER A 359 38.11 -9.05 -14.61
N LEU A 360 38.23 -7.83 -14.07
CA LEU A 360 37.71 -7.46 -12.75
C LEU A 360 36.20 -7.72 -12.68
N PRO A 361 35.69 -8.33 -11.59
CA PRO A 361 34.25 -8.44 -11.36
C PRO A 361 33.65 -7.05 -11.18
N TRP A 362 32.62 -6.74 -11.96
CA TRP A 362 31.93 -5.45 -11.91
C TRP A 362 30.42 -5.67 -11.94
N ARG A 363 29.70 -4.77 -11.27
CA ARG A 363 28.25 -4.62 -11.36
C ARG A 363 27.91 -3.15 -11.50
N LEU A 364 27.08 -2.85 -12.48
CA LEU A 364 26.58 -1.53 -12.81
C LEU A 364 25.07 -1.53 -12.65
N ASN A 365 24.58 -0.77 -11.68
CA ASN A 365 23.16 -0.52 -11.50
C ASN A 365 22.83 0.91 -11.96
N VAL A 366 21.86 1.05 -12.88
CA VAL A 366 21.40 2.33 -13.42
C VAL A 366 19.89 2.39 -13.24
N ASN A 367 19.39 3.33 -12.46
CA ASN A 367 17.95 3.53 -12.31
C ASN A 367 17.55 4.89 -12.88
N TYR A 368 16.49 4.90 -13.67
CA TYR A 368 15.88 6.09 -14.25
C TYR A 368 14.39 6.09 -13.90
N SER A 369 13.86 7.23 -13.44
CA SER A 369 12.43 7.42 -13.19
C SER A 369 11.93 8.65 -13.93
N TYR A 370 10.75 8.51 -14.53
CA TYR A 370 10.05 9.56 -15.25
C TYR A 370 8.64 9.69 -14.67
N ASP A 371 8.32 10.89 -14.21
CA ASP A 371 7.03 11.25 -13.63
C ASP A 371 6.38 12.31 -14.50
N LEU A 372 5.14 12.06 -14.91
CA LEU A 372 4.30 12.96 -15.68
C LEU A 372 2.98 13.15 -14.93
N ALA A 373 2.77 14.35 -14.41
CA ALA A 373 1.48 14.79 -13.89
C ALA A 373 0.84 15.77 -14.87
N ARG A 374 -0.41 15.49 -15.28
CA ARG A 374 -1.20 16.36 -16.13
C ARG A 374 -2.20 17.13 -15.30
N PHE A 375 -2.17 18.45 -15.43
CA PHE A 375 -3.15 19.36 -14.87
C PHE A 375 -3.89 20.07 -16.00
N TRP A 376 -5.18 20.30 -15.82
CA TRP A 376 -6.02 21.03 -16.77
C TRP A 376 -6.45 22.33 -16.11
N ALA A 377 -6.05 23.46 -16.65
CA ALA A 377 -6.53 24.78 -16.27
C ALA A 377 -6.62 25.65 -17.53
N ALA A 378 -7.76 26.31 -17.73
CA ALA A 378 -8.03 27.25 -18.83
C ALA A 378 -7.72 26.69 -20.24
N GLU A 379 -8.24 25.49 -20.56
CA GLU A 379 -8.04 24.79 -21.85
C GLU A 379 -6.57 24.44 -22.22
N GLU A 380 -5.58 24.87 -21.44
CA GLU A 380 -4.19 24.50 -21.63
C GLU A 380 -3.84 23.23 -20.82
N VAL A 381 -3.21 22.27 -21.50
CA VAL A 381 -2.62 21.09 -20.87
C VAL A 381 -1.22 21.47 -20.40
N THR A 382 -1.04 21.56 -19.09
CA THR A 382 0.30 21.75 -18.51
C THR A 382 0.87 20.38 -18.11
N ASP A 383 1.84 19.91 -18.87
CA ASP A 383 2.62 18.71 -18.56
C ASP A 383 3.78 19.11 -17.64
N THR A 384 3.71 18.72 -16.36
CA THR A 384 4.86 18.85 -15.46
C THR A 384 5.63 17.53 -15.52
N GLY A 385 6.59 17.44 -16.43
CA GLY A 385 7.51 16.31 -16.54
C GLY A 385 8.75 16.57 -15.67
N ALA A 386 8.94 15.81 -14.60
CA ALA A 386 10.13 15.90 -13.77
C ALA A 386 10.90 14.56 -13.82
N ALA A 387 12.15 14.60 -14.30
CA ALA A 387 13.09 13.49 -14.15
C ALA A 387 13.72 13.60 -12.74
N GLU A 388 12.97 13.22 -11.71
CA GLU A 388 13.26 13.70 -10.35
C GLU A 388 14.29 12.87 -9.55
N ARG A 389 15.14 12.06 -10.21
CA ARG A 389 16.27 11.40 -9.52
C ARG A 389 17.53 11.42 -10.38
N PRO A 390 18.66 11.97 -9.88
CA PRO A 390 19.93 11.79 -10.57
C PRO A 390 20.21 10.30 -10.67
N VAL A 391 20.74 9.87 -11.81
CA VAL A 391 21.17 8.49 -12.02
C VAL A 391 22.09 8.10 -10.86
N GLN A 392 21.61 7.24 -9.97
CA GLN A 392 22.44 6.71 -8.88
C GLN A 392 23.32 5.62 -9.46
N TRP A 393 24.56 5.97 -9.76
CA TRP A 393 25.60 5.02 -10.13
C TRP A 393 26.16 4.40 -8.85
N ARG A 394 26.05 3.09 -8.72
CA ARG A 394 26.82 2.34 -7.71
C ARG A 394 27.66 1.29 -8.43
N CYS A 395 28.97 1.51 -8.45
CA CYS A 395 29.94 0.50 -8.87
C CYS A 395 30.41 -0.23 -7.62
N GLU A 396 29.99 -1.49 -7.45
CA GLU A 396 30.44 -2.33 -6.34
C GLU A 396 31.58 -3.22 -6.83
N HIS A 397 32.77 -3.01 -6.28
CA HIS A 397 33.87 -3.96 -6.37
C HIS A 397 33.76 -4.94 -5.19
N PRO A 398 33.80 -6.27 -5.40
CA PRO A 398 33.99 -7.20 -4.31
C PRO A 398 35.45 -7.06 -3.84
N SER A 399 35.69 -6.22 -2.84
CA SER A 399 36.99 -6.15 -2.18
C SER A 399 37.19 -7.40 -1.33
N ALA A 400 37.95 -8.35 -1.84
CA ALA A 400 38.63 -9.34 -1.02
C ALA A 400 40.12 -8.95 -0.99
N LEU A 401 40.50 -8.12 -0.02
CA LEU A 401 41.86 -7.96 0.53
C LEU A 401 41.84 -6.85 1.60
N GLU A 402 41.43 -7.20 2.82
CA GLU A 402 41.87 -6.49 4.02
C GLU A 402 43.35 -6.83 4.25
N ALA A 403 44.26 -6.00 3.73
CA ALA A 403 45.65 -6.02 4.16
C ALA A 403 45.82 -4.95 5.26
N ARG A 404 45.68 -5.37 6.52
CA ARG A 404 46.24 -4.66 7.67
C ARG A 404 47.75 -4.62 7.50
N VAL A 405 48.30 -3.46 7.12
CA VAL A 405 49.72 -3.17 7.30
C VAL A 405 49.82 -2.16 8.45
N GLN A 406 50.18 -2.69 9.63
CA GLN A 406 50.83 -1.89 10.66
C GLN A 406 52.14 -1.34 10.07
N GLN A 407 52.34 -0.04 10.14
CA GLN A 407 53.68 0.51 10.28
C GLN A 407 53.67 1.61 11.33
N ARG A 408 54.32 1.30 12.46
CA ARG A 408 54.99 2.27 13.31
C ARG A 408 56.06 2.98 12.48
N LEU A 409 56.09 4.30 12.54
CA LEU A 409 57.15 5.05 13.21
C LEU A 409 56.56 6.35 13.73
#